data_AF-A0A329RBC0-F1
#
_entry.id   AF-A0A329RBC0-F1
#
_cell.length_a   1.000
_cell.length_b   1.000
_cell.length_c   1.000
_cell.angle_alpha   90.00
_cell.angle_beta   90.00
_cell.angle_gamma   90.00
#
_symmetry.space_group_name_H-M   'P 1'
#
loop_
_entity.id
_entity.type
_entity.pdbx_description
1 polymer ?
#
loop_
_entity_poly.entity_id
_entity_poly.type
_entity_poly.pdbx_seq_one_letter_code
_entity_poly.pdbx_strand_id
1 'polypeptide(L)'
;MRLDEKFTKASHPKWLRSYAKGKKSEDNTYAALIKLLRRFTSRTGFSQRTSHSGDRYDFSAGFWEKYGHYAPSDIYNVDETGIWYDIPPKRI
;
A
#
# COMPACT_ATOMS: atom_id res chain seq x y z
N MET A 1 -0.60 -4.33 1.69
CA MET A 1 -1.99 -4.71 1.34
C MET A 1 -2.85 -4.57 2.60
N ARG A 2 -3.90 -3.72 2.65
CA ARG A 2 -4.83 -3.76 3.78
C ARG A 2 -5.69 -5.00 3.57
N LEU A 3 -5.27 -6.10 4.17
CA LEU A 3 -6.04 -7.34 4.17
C LEU A 3 -7.21 -7.14 5.13
N ASP A 4 -8.31 -6.62 4.58
CA ASP A 4 -9.54 -6.43 5.31
C ASP A 4 -10.50 -7.61 5.07
N GLU A 5 -11.34 -7.80 6.07
CA GLU A 5 -12.35 -8.84 6.10
C GLU A 5 -13.41 -8.68 5.06
N LYS A 6 -13.72 -7.44 4.72
CA LYS A 6 -14.73 -7.15 3.72
C LYS A 6 -14.21 -7.54 2.33
N PHE A 7 -12.99 -7.14 1.96
CA PHE A 7 -12.40 -7.52 0.66
C PHE A 7 -12.26 -9.03 0.49
N THR A 8 -11.69 -9.72 1.49
CA THR A 8 -11.43 -11.18 1.36
C THR A 8 -12.74 -11.96 1.25
N LYS A 9 -13.77 -11.58 2.01
CA LYS A 9 -15.11 -12.18 1.94
C LYS A 9 -15.84 -11.82 0.63
N ALA A 10 -15.66 -10.61 0.11
CA ALA A 10 -16.30 -10.15 -1.12
C ALA A 10 -15.70 -10.76 -2.39
N SER A 11 -14.36 -10.83 -2.48
CA SER A 11 -13.67 -11.31 -3.68
C SER A 11 -13.70 -12.83 -3.81
N HIS A 12 -13.56 -13.58 -2.70
CA HIS A 12 -13.37 -15.03 -2.74
C HIS A 12 -14.26 -15.82 -1.76
N PRO A 13 -15.59 -15.65 -1.80
CA PRO A 13 -16.51 -16.26 -0.82
C PRO A 13 -16.57 -17.79 -0.89
N LYS A 14 -16.53 -18.39 -2.09
CA LYS A 14 -16.58 -19.86 -2.26
C LYS A 14 -15.35 -20.54 -1.69
N TRP A 15 -14.17 -20.02 -2.04
CA TRP A 15 -12.89 -20.53 -1.54
C TRP A 15 -12.79 -20.39 -0.01
N LEU A 16 -13.24 -19.27 0.56
CA LEU A 16 -13.22 -19.05 2.00
C LEU A 16 -14.09 -20.07 2.77
N ARG A 17 -15.28 -20.40 2.24
CA ARG A 17 -16.15 -21.45 2.81
C ARG A 17 -15.49 -22.82 2.76
N SER A 18 -14.84 -23.16 1.65
CA SER A 18 -14.07 -24.41 1.54
C SER A 18 -12.89 -24.45 2.52
N TYR A 19 -12.21 -23.34 2.72
CA TYR A 19 -11.11 -23.22 3.69
C TYR A 19 -11.57 -23.30 5.15
N ALA A 20 -12.80 -22.88 5.45
CA ALA A 20 -13.40 -22.96 6.78
C ALA A 20 -14.02 -24.32 7.09
N LYS A 21 -14.29 -25.14 6.08
CA LYS A 21 -14.85 -26.48 6.24
C LYS A 21 -13.94 -27.34 7.13
N GLY A 22 -14.50 -27.85 8.23
CA GLY A 22 -13.79 -28.73 9.17
C GLY A 22 -12.96 -28.03 10.25
N LYS A 23 -13.01 -26.69 10.34
CA LYS A 23 -12.37 -25.94 11.42
C LYS A 23 -13.34 -25.66 12.57
N LYS A 24 -12.80 -25.61 13.79
CA LYS A 24 -13.59 -25.54 15.04
C LYS A 24 -14.43 -24.26 15.19
N SER A 25 -14.09 -23.16 14.50
CA SER A 25 -14.82 -21.89 14.55
C SER A 25 -14.51 -21.06 13.30
N GLU A 26 -15.54 -20.51 12.63
CA GLU A 26 -15.39 -19.67 11.43
C GLU A 26 -14.65 -18.36 11.73
N ASP A 27 -14.97 -17.69 12.84
CA ASP A 27 -14.30 -16.44 13.25
C ASP A 27 -12.81 -16.66 13.54
N ASN A 28 -12.49 -17.76 14.22
CA ASN A 28 -11.10 -18.13 14.50
C ASN A 28 -10.35 -18.51 13.21
N THR A 29 -11.05 -19.13 12.25
CA THR A 29 -10.48 -19.46 10.93
C THR A 29 -10.11 -18.22 10.13
N TYR A 30 -11.00 -17.24 10.11
CA TYR A 30 -10.78 -16.00 9.39
C TYR A 30 -9.63 -15.18 10.03
N ALA A 31 -9.63 -15.06 11.36
CA ALA A 31 -8.54 -14.41 12.08
C ALA A 31 -7.18 -15.10 11.84
N ALA A 32 -7.15 -16.43 11.80
CA ALA A 32 -5.95 -17.21 11.49
C ALA A 32 -5.47 -16.97 10.04
N LEU A 33 -6.38 -16.91 9.07
CA LEU A 33 -6.06 -16.61 7.68
C LEU A 33 -5.45 -15.21 7.53
N ILE A 34 -6.03 -14.20 8.17
CA ILE A 34 -5.46 -12.84 8.13
C ILE A 34 -4.08 -12.77 8.76
N LYS A 35 -3.85 -13.47 9.87
CA LYS A 35 -2.52 -13.57 10.47
C LYS A 35 -1.51 -14.19 9.49
N LEU A 36 -1.90 -15.24 8.77
CA LEU A 36 -1.05 -15.89 7.76
C LEU A 36 -0.73 -14.92 6.61
N LEU A 37 -1.74 -14.26 6.05
CA LEU A 37 -1.56 -13.33 4.93
C LEU A 37 -0.70 -12.13 5.34
N ARG A 38 -0.86 -11.61 6.56
CA ARG A 38 0.02 -10.55 7.10
C ARG A 38 1.48 -11.01 7.18
N ARG A 39 1.74 -12.20 7.73
CA ARG A 39 3.09 -12.79 7.81
C ARG A 39 3.71 -13.02 6.43
N PHE A 40 2.91 -13.44 5.46
CA PHE A 40 3.35 -13.56 4.08
C PHE A 40 3.78 -12.20 3.53
N THR A 41 2.92 -11.20 3.64
CA THR A 41 3.21 -9.85 3.12
C THR A 41 4.42 -9.20 3.77
N SER A 42 4.65 -9.43 5.08
CA SER A 42 5.84 -8.92 5.76
C SER A 42 7.12 -9.59 5.28
N ARG A 43 7.08 -10.88 4.97
CA ARG A 43 8.25 -11.64 4.50
C ARG A 43 8.63 -11.27 3.06
N THR A 44 7.65 -11.05 2.20
CA THR A 44 7.88 -10.81 0.76
C THR A 44 8.01 -9.32 0.43
N GLY A 45 7.95 -8.43 1.43
CA GLY A 45 8.05 -6.98 1.20
C GLY A 45 6.83 -6.35 0.53
N PHE A 46 5.67 -7.01 0.51
CA PHE A 46 4.45 -6.45 -0.04
C PHE A 46 3.87 -5.37 0.89
N SER A 47 4.34 -4.14 0.73
CA SER A 47 3.77 -2.99 1.44
C SER A 47 2.41 -2.59 0.85
N GLN A 48 1.52 -2.05 1.69
CA GLN A 48 0.33 -1.38 1.20
C GLN A 48 0.76 -0.10 0.47
N ARG A 49 0.57 -0.05 -0.84
CA ARG A 49 0.55 1.25 -1.52
C ARG A 49 -0.73 1.94 -1.10
N THR A 50 -0.60 3.11 -0.47
CA THR A 50 -1.73 4.03 -0.35
C THR A 50 -2.28 4.25 -1.74
N SER A 51 -3.58 4.06 -1.91
CA SER A 51 -4.25 4.63 -3.07
C SER A 51 -4.00 6.12 -2.96
N HIS A 52 -3.15 6.67 -3.83
CA HIS A 52 -3.18 8.10 -4.06
C HIS A 52 -4.55 8.35 -4.68
N SER A 53 -5.47 8.81 -3.85
CA SER A 53 -6.82 9.19 -4.26
C SER A 53 -6.71 10.29 -5.31
N GLY A 54 -7.16 9.98 -6.53
CA GLY A 54 -7.40 10.97 -7.58
C GLY A 54 -6.15 11.40 -8.34
N ASP A 55 -6.25 11.27 -9.66
CA ASP A 55 -5.66 12.20 -10.63
C ASP A 55 -4.16 12.07 -10.91
N ARG A 56 -3.52 10.93 -10.67
CA ARG A 56 -2.17 10.72 -11.24
C ARG A 56 -2.16 10.79 -12.76
N TYR A 57 -3.20 10.28 -13.41
CA TYR A 57 -3.32 10.31 -14.86
C TYR A 57 -3.70 11.70 -15.36
N ASP A 58 -4.67 12.37 -14.71
CA ASP A 58 -5.08 13.73 -15.10
C ASP A 58 -3.98 14.76 -14.81
N PHE A 59 -3.28 14.63 -13.69
CA PHE A 59 -2.07 15.42 -13.40
C PHE A 59 -1.00 15.19 -14.47
N SER A 60 -0.72 13.94 -14.82
CA SER A 60 0.27 13.63 -15.85
C SER A 60 -0.14 14.20 -17.21
N ALA A 61 -1.42 14.12 -17.58
CA ALA A 61 -1.93 14.66 -18.83
C ALA A 61 -1.79 16.20 -18.86
N GLY A 62 -2.26 16.89 -17.82
CA GLY A 62 -2.16 18.35 -17.72
C GLY A 62 -0.72 18.85 -17.61
N PHE A 63 0.17 18.09 -16.94
CA PHE A 63 1.60 18.41 -16.88
C PHE A 63 2.22 18.39 -18.28
N TRP A 64 1.99 17.33 -19.06
CA TRP A 64 2.58 17.21 -20.40
C TRP A 64 1.93 18.12 -21.43
N GLU A 65 0.63 18.40 -21.32
CA GLU A 65 -0.03 19.43 -22.12
C GLU A 65 0.63 20.81 -21.91
N LYS A 66 0.88 21.17 -20.65
CA LYS A 66 1.42 22.49 -20.30
C LYS A 66 2.92 22.63 -20.50
N TYR A 67 3.70 21.59 -20.21
CA TYR A 67 5.17 21.66 -20.15
C TYR A 67 5.89 20.73 -21.14
N GLY A 68 5.19 19.95 -21.96
CA GLY A 68 5.82 19.01 -22.90
C GLY A 68 6.63 19.64 -24.03
N HIS A 69 6.56 20.96 -24.20
CA HIS A 69 7.36 21.71 -25.17
C HIS A 69 8.77 22.06 -24.65
N TYR A 70 9.03 21.93 -23.34
CA TYR A 70 10.36 22.12 -22.78
C TYR A 70 11.24 20.90 -23.09
N ALA A 71 12.54 21.12 -23.27
CA ALA A 71 13.48 20.01 -23.38
C ALA A 71 13.54 19.25 -22.04
N PRO A 72 13.76 17.93 -22.03
CA PRO A 72 13.89 17.17 -20.78
C PRO A 72 14.99 17.71 -19.84
N SER A 73 16.02 18.38 -20.38
CA SER A 73 17.06 19.06 -19.60
C SER A 73 16.57 20.24 -18.76
N ASP A 74 15.40 20.79 -19.11
CA ASP A 74 14.84 22.00 -18.50
C ASP A 74 13.74 21.66 -17.47
N ILE A 75 13.43 20.36 -17.30
CA ILE A 75 12.43 19.87 -16.36
C ILE A 75 13.15 19.34 -15.11
N TYR A 76 13.12 20.13 -14.04
CA TYR A 76 13.77 19.79 -12.78
C TYR A 76 12.77 19.24 -11.76
N ASN A 77 13.12 18.13 -11.11
CA ASN A 77 12.40 17.69 -9.92
C ASN A 77 12.84 18.56 -8.74
N VAL A 78 11.91 19.32 -8.18
CA VAL A 78 12.13 20.10 -6.95
C VAL A 78 11.28 19.45 -5.88
N ASP A 79 11.89 18.58 -5.08
CA ASP A 79 11.33 18.15 -3.81
C ASP A 79 12.13 18.75 -2.65
N GLU A 80 11.45 18.95 -1.53
CA GLU A 80 12.12 19.32 -0.30
C GLU A 80 12.73 18.04 0.32
N THR A 81 14.04 17.89 0.15
CA THR A 81 14.78 16.88 0.91
C THR A 81 14.98 17.41 2.33
N GLY A 82 14.17 16.91 3.27
CA GLY A 82 14.27 17.26 4.69
C GLY A 82 15.67 16.94 5.23
N ILE A 83 16.40 17.97 5.66
CA ILE A 83 17.70 17.82 6.32
C ILE A 83 17.42 17.49 7.79
N TRP A 84 17.75 16.27 8.20
CA TRP A 84 17.72 15.88 9.61
C TRP A 84 18.98 16.41 10.28
N TYR A 85 18.84 17.41 11.15
CA TYR A 85 19.90 17.74 12.08
C TYR A 85 20.05 16.58 13.07
N ASP A 86 21.26 16.05 13.22
CA ASP A 86 21.61 15.20 14.36
C ASP A 86 21.40 16.03 15.63
N ILE A 87 20.27 15.79 16.31
CA ILE A 87 20.02 16.39 17.61
C ILE A 87 21.02 15.75 18.56
N PRO A 88 22.01 16.51 19.09
CA PRO A 88 22.99 15.93 19.99
C PRO A 88 22.26 15.33 21.21
N PRO A 89 22.74 14.20 21.74
CA PRO A 89 22.08 13.52 22.84
C PRO A 89 21.83 14.51 23.98
N LYS A 90 20.56 14.62 24.40
CA LYS A 90 20.23 15.33 25.62
C LYS A 90 21.01 14.64 26.75
N ARG A 91 21.91 15.41 27.34
CA ARG A 91 22.90 15.04 28.36
C ARG A 91 22.37 13.99 29.34
N ILE A 92 23.22 13.01 29.65
CA ILE A 92 23.08 12.01 30.73
C ILE A 92 22.81 12.70 32.06
#